data_AF-A0A2K5K358-F1
#
_entry.id   AF-A0A2K5K358-F1
#
_cell.length_a   1.000
_cell.length_b   1.000
_cell.length_c   1.000
_cell.angle_alpha   90.00
_cell.angle_beta   90.00
_cell.angle_gamma   90.00
#
_symmetry.space_group_name_H-M   'P 1'
#
loop_
_entity.id
_entity.type
_entity.pdbx_description
1 polymer ?
#
loop_
_entity_poly.entity_id
_entity_poly.type
_entity_poly.pdbx_seq_one_letter_code
_entity_poly.pdbx_strand_id
1 'polypeptide(L)'
;ELQEESGLTVDALHKVGQIVFEFVGEPELMDVHVFCTDSVQGTPMESDEMRPCWFQLDQIPFKDMWPDDSYWFPLLLQKKKFHGYFKFQGQDTILDYTLREVDTV
;
A
#
# COMPACT_ATOMS: atom_id res chain seq x y z
N GLU A 1 5.66 1.54 -12.78
CA GLU A 1 5.11 0.78 -11.62
C GLU A 1 4.18 -0.36 -12.02
N LEU A 2 2.83 -0.28 -11.95
CA LEU A 2 1.95 -1.49 -12.04
C LEU A 2 2.26 -2.43 -13.22
N GLN A 3 2.36 -1.90 -14.45
CA GLN A 3 2.66 -2.72 -15.64
C GLN A 3 4.08 -3.30 -15.59
N GLU A 4 5.05 -2.56 -15.08
CA GLU A 4 6.46 -2.96 -15.01
C GLU A 4 6.67 -4.03 -13.94
N GLU A 5 6.05 -3.89 -12.77
CA GLU A 5 6.23 -4.78 -11.62
C GLU A 5 5.33 -6.02 -11.64
N SER A 6 4.20 -5.97 -12.37
CA SER A 6 3.22 -7.07 -12.37
C SER A 6 2.81 -7.58 -13.75
N GLY A 7 3.13 -6.88 -14.83
CA GLY A 7 2.66 -7.24 -16.16
C GLY A 7 1.20 -6.85 -16.48
N LEU A 8 0.47 -6.27 -15.53
CA LEU A 8 -0.94 -5.90 -15.69
C LEU A 8 -1.14 -4.48 -16.23
N THR A 9 -2.13 -4.32 -17.13
CA THR A 9 -2.67 -3.00 -17.51
C THR A 9 -4.00 -2.72 -16.83
N VAL A 10 -4.30 -1.44 -16.63
CA VAL A 10 -5.54 -0.95 -16.04
C VAL A 10 -6.01 0.31 -16.77
N ASP A 11 -7.32 0.45 -16.95
CA ASP A 11 -7.91 1.63 -17.59
C ASP A 11 -8.16 2.77 -16.58
N ALA A 12 -8.63 2.45 -15.37
CA ALA A 12 -8.97 3.42 -14.34
C ALA A 12 -8.42 3.00 -12.97
N LEU A 13 -7.79 3.96 -12.28
CA LEU A 13 -7.34 3.81 -10.91
C LEU A 13 -8.16 4.72 -9.98
N HIS A 14 -8.51 4.21 -8.81
CA HIS A 14 -9.23 4.95 -7.80
C HIS A 14 -8.28 5.32 -6.66
N LYS A 15 -8.09 6.63 -6.43
CA LYS A 15 -7.29 7.11 -5.30
C LYS A 15 -8.02 6.79 -3.99
N VAL A 16 -7.38 6.00 -3.13
CA VAL A 16 -7.95 5.53 -1.85
C VAL A 16 -7.22 6.06 -0.63
N GLY A 17 -5.96 6.47 -0.76
CA GLY A 17 -5.26 7.05 0.38
C GLY A 17 -4.01 7.80 0.03
N GLN A 18 -3.47 8.44 1.05
CA GLN A 18 -2.15 9.05 1.04
C GLN A 18 -1.47 8.71 2.36
N ILE A 19 -0.23 8.23 2.29
CA ILE A 19 0.55 7.87 3.47
C ILE A 19 1.90 8.56 3.37
N VAL A 20 2.26 9.30 4.42
CA VAL A 20 3.58 9.90 4.55
C VAL A 20 4.44 9.03 5.46
N PHE A 21 5.60 8.58 4.98
CA PHE A 21 6.56 7.83 5.78
C PHE A 21 7.76 8.70 6.16
N GLU A 22 8.11 8.65 7.45
CA GLU A 22 9.35 9.21 7.99
C GLU A 22 10.24 8.05 8.47
N PHE A 23 11.50 8.00 8.03
CA PHE A 23 12.46 7.01 8.52
C PHE A 23 13.54 7.71 9.36
N VAL A 24 13.76 7.23 10.59
CA VAL A 24 14.78 7.79 11.49
C VAL A 24 16.16 7.70 10.84
N GLY A 25 16.80 8.85 10.65
CA GLY A 25 18.11 8.98 10.01
C GLY A 25 18.04 9.38 8.54
N GLU A 26 16.87 9.29 7.91
CA GLU A 26 16.62 9.77 6.55
C GLU A 26 15.93 11.13 6.60
N PRO A 27 16.47 12.17 5.93
CA PRO A 27 15.89 13.51 5.95
C PRO A 27 14.69 13.67 5.01
N GLU A 28 14.55 12.78 4.03
CA GLU A 28 13.50 12.84 3.01
C GLU A 28 12.30 12.00 3.44
N LEU A 29 11.11 12.58 3.32
CA LEU A 29 9.85 11.88 3.58
C LEU A 29 9.37 11.21 2.29
N MET A 30 8.80 10.01 2.42
CA MET A 30 8.14 9.36 1.29
C MET A 30 6.66 9.73 1.32
N ASP A 31 6.19 10.47 0.31
CA ASP A 31 4.78 10.78 0.12
C ASP A 31 4.15 9.77 -0.85
N VAL A 32 3.47 8.75 -0.30
CA VAL A 32 2.94 7.61 -1.05
C VAL A 32 1.45 7.79 -1.32
N HIS A 33 1.09 7.81 -2.60
CA HIS A 33 -0.29 7.89 -3.06
C HIS A 33 -0.83 6.47 -3.32
N VAL A 34 -1.86 6.07 -2.58
CA VAL A 34 -2.42 4.72 -2.65
C VAL A 34 -3.62 4.70 -3.60
N PHE A 35 -3.58 3.78 -4.57
CA PHE A 35 -4.64 3.55 -5.54
C PHE A 35 -5.13 2.11 -5.50
N CYS A 36 -6.37 1.88 -5.95
CA CYS A 36 -6.89 0.54 -6.18
C CYS A 36 -7.62 0.44 -7.53
N THR A 37 -7.79 -0.80 -8.01
CA THR A 37 -8.63 -1.17 -9.15
C THR A 37 -9.27 -2.53 -8.87
N ASP A 38 -10.45 -2.77 -9.42
CA ASP A 38 -11.14 -4.06 -9.45
C ASP A 38 -11.16 -4.70 -10.84
N SER A 39 -10.59 -4.03 -11.84
CA SER A 39 -10.54 -4.47 -13.23
C SER A 39 -9.14 -4.31 -13.80
N VAL A 40 -8.56 -5.40 -14.28
CA VAL A 40 -7.24 -5.45 -14.90
C VAL A 40 -7.29 -6.27 -16.17
N GLN A 41 -6.36 -6.00 -17.09
CA GLN A 41 -6.13 -6.81 -18.28
C GLN A 41 -4.74 -7.45 -18.21
N GLY A 42 -4.62 -8.65 -18.77
CA GLY A 42 -3.41 -9.46 -18.69
C GLY A 42 -3.41 -10.45 -17.53
N THR A 43 -2.28 -11.13 -17.35
CA THR A 43 -2.04 -12.09 -16.28
C THR A 43 -0.82 -11.61 -15.51
N PRO A 44 -0.78 -11.68 -14.16
CA PRO A 44 0.40 -11.29 -13.42
C PRO A 44 1.64 -12.08 -13.84
N MET A 45 2.77 -11.40 -14.00
CA MET A 45 4.04 -11.98 -14.41
C MET A 45 5.12 -11.66 -13.39
N GLU A 46 5.91 -12.66 -13.04
CA GLU A 46 7.13 -12.49 -12.25
C GLU A 46 8.20 -11.77 -13.08
N SER A 47 8.92 -10.85 -12.43
CA SER A 47 10.07 -10.14 -12.96
C SER A 47 11.29 -10.37 -12.06
N ASP A 48 12.44 -9.81 -12.45
CA ASP A 48 13.65 -9.86 -11.62
C ASP A 48 13.48 -9.09 -10.29
N GLU A 49 12.46 -8.24 -10.17
CA GLU A 49 12.21 -7.36 -9.03
C GLU A 49 11.04 -7.83 -8.15
N MET A 50 10.01 -8.46 -8.75
CA MET A 50 8.76 -8.77 -8.05
C MET A 50 8.16 -10.10 -8.49
N ARG A 51 7.57 -10.83 -7.53
CA ARG A 51 6.87 -12.11 -7.77
C ARG A 51 5.41 -12.03 -7.34
N PRO A 52 4.49 -11.64 -8.25
CA PRO A 52 3.07 -11.49 -7.92
C PRO A 52 2.43 -12.79 -7.44
N CYS A 53 1.56 -12.69 -6.45
CA CYS A 53 0.76 -13.82 -5.95
C CYS A 53 -0.61 -13.31 -5.50
N TRP A 54 -1.67 -14.05 -5.85
CA TRP A 54 -3.02 -13.74 -5.39
C TRP A 54 -3.24 -14.30 -3.98
N PHE A 55 -3.85 -13.49 -3.12
CA PHE A 55 -4.27 -13.90 -1.78
C PHE A 55 -5.80 -13.74 -1.66
N GLN A 56 -6.43 -14.66 -0.96
CA GLN A 56 -7.81 -14.46 -0.51
C GLN A 56 -7.85 -13.35 0.54
N LEU A 57 -8.96 -12.62 0.62
CA LEU A 57 -9.07 -11.46 1.53
C LEU A 57 -8.97 -11.84 3.01
N ASP A 58 -9.25 -13.08 3.38
CA ASP A 58 -9.09 -13.63 4.73
C ASP A 58 -7.71 -14.29 4.97
N GLN A 59 -6.84 -14.30 3.96
CA GLN A 59 -5.50 -14.90 3.97
C GLN A 59 -4.39 -13.89 3.65
N ILE A 60 -4.66 -12.60 3.81
CA ILE A 60 -3.67 -11.54 3.60
C ILE A 60 -2.47 -11.76 4.53
N PRO A 61 -1.23 -11.82 4.00
CA PRO A 61 -0.06 -12.27 4.75
C PRO A 61 0.58 -11.13 5.58
N PHE A 62 -0.19 -10.46 6.45
CA PHE A 62 0.27 -9.28 7.21
C PHE A 62 1.59 -9.45 7.96
N LYS A 63 1.92 -10.67 8.39
CA LYS A 63 3.18 -11.00 9.07
C LYS A 63 4.43 -10.86 8.18
N ASP A 64 4.24 -10.94 6.86
CA ASP A 64 5.28 -10.88 5.83
C ASP A 64 5.18 -9.57 5.02
N MET A 65 4.34 -8.63 5.48
CA MET A 65 4.11 -7.29 4.88
C MET A 65 4.78 -6.21 5.75
N TRP A 66 4.77 -4.97 5.26
CA TRP A 66 5.18 -3.84 6.08
C TRP A 66 4.27 -3.70 7.31
N PRO A 67 4.82 -3.33 8.49
CA PRO A 67 4.03 -3.28 9.73
C PRO A 67 2.83 -2.33 9.69
N ASP A 68 2.88 -1.26 8.89
CA ASP A 68 1.82 -0.27 8.78
C ASP A 68 0.59 -0.78 8.01
N ASP A 69 0.77 -1.74 7.09
CA ASP A 69 -0.31 -2.33 6.29
C ASP A 69 -1.42 -2.91 7.18
N SER A 70 -1.06 -3.43 8.35
CA SER A 70 -2.03 -3.95 9.32
C SER A 70 -3.04 -2.90 9.81
N TYR A 71 -2.73 -1.61 9.69
CA TYR A 71 -3.58 -0.50 10.11
C TYR A 71 -4.47 0.00 8.96
N TRP A 72 -3.89 0.29 7.79
CA TRP A 72 -4.62 0.96 6.71
C TRP A 72 -5.25 0.00 5.71
N PHE A 73 -4.72 -1.22 5.52
CA PHE A 73 -5.28 -2.19 4.58
C PHE A 73 -6.72 -2.62 4.96
N PRO A 74 -7.09 -2.80 6.25
CA PRO A 74 -8.49 -3.03 6.62
C PRO A 74 -9.45 -1.91 6.22
N LEU A 75 -8.99 -0.65 6.19
CA LEU A 75 -9.79 0.48 5.70
C LEU A 75 -10.02 0.37 4.20
N LEU A 76 -8.99 0.00 3.44
CA LEU A 76 -9.07 -0.26 2.00
C LEU A 76 -10.09 -1.37 1.70
N LEU A 77 -10.06 -2.48 2.43
CA LEU A 77 -11.03 -3.58 2.26
C LEU A 77 -12.48 -3.16 2.56
N GLN A 78 -12.67 -2.22 3.48
CA GLN A 78 -13.97 -1.61 3.79
C GLN A 78 -14.35 -0.49 2.81
N LYS A 79 -13.56 -0.26 1.76
CA LYS A 79 -13.73 0.82 0.77
C LYS A 79 -13.72 2.22 1.38
N LYS A 80 -13.01 2.38 2.49
CA LYS A 80 -12.79 3.67 3.15
C LYS A 80 -11.54 4.32 2.59
N LYS A 81 -11.55 5.65 2.54
CA LYS A 81 -10.37 6.44 2.18
C LYS A 81 -9.66 6.91 3.43
N PHE A 82 -8.35 7.14 3.34
CA PHE A 82 -7.55 7.46 4.53
C PHE A 82 -6.36 8.37 4.25
N HIS A 83 -5.96 9.13 5.28
CA HIS A 83 -4.65 9.76 5.37
C HIS A 83 -3.87 9.16 6.52
N GLY A 84 -2.68 8.68 6.21
CA GLY A 84 -1.74 8.05 7.13
C GLY A 84 -0.45 8.84 7.27
N TYR A 85 0.16 8.71 8.43
CA TYR A 85 1.56 9.06 8.66
C TYR A 85 2.16 7.98 9.55
N PHE A 86 3.32 7.46 9.18
CA PHE A 86 4.03 6.45 9.96
C PHE A 86 5.51 6.83 10.08
N LYS A 87 6.01 6.84 11.32
CA LYS A 87 7.42 7.05 11.62
C LYS A 87 8.08 5.71 11.95
N PHE A 88 9.12 5.38 11.21
CA PHE A 88 9.84 4.11 11.33
C PHE A 88 11.24 4.29 11.91
N GLN A 89 11.67 3.30 12.69
CA GLN A 89 13.07 3.03 13.00
C GLN A 89 13.48 1.73 12.31
N GLY A 90 14.35 1.84 11.29
CA GLY A 90 14.60 0.71 10.39
C GLY A 90 13.35 0.37 9.57
N GLN A 91 13.16 -0.90 9.24
CA GLN A 91 12.01 -1.36 8.43
C GLN A 91 10.89 -1.99 9.26
N ASP A 92 11.20 -2.41 10.50
CA ASP A 92 10.30 -3.29 11.27
C ASP A 92 9.58 -2.58 12.43
N THR A 93 10.04 -1.40 12.86
CA THR A 93 9.55 -0.75 14.08
C THR A 93 8.88 0.58 13.79
N ILE A 94 7.56 0.65 14.01
CA ILE A 94 6.81 1.91 14.01
C ILE A 94 6.98 2.58 15.38
N LEU A 95 7.52 3.79 15.38
CA LEU A 95 7.71 4.62 16.58
C LEU A 95 6.49 5.50 16.89
N ASP A 96 5.85 6.02 15.85
CA ASP A 96 4.67 6.90 15.96
C ASP A 96 3.84 6.79 14.69
N TYR A 97 2.52 6.98 14.80
CA TYR A 97 1.65 7.01 13.64
C TYR A 97 0.38 7.82 13.87
N THR A 98 -0.18 8.33 12.78
CA THR A 98 -1.55 8.81 12.73
C THR A 98 -2.26 8.19 11.53
N LEU A 99 -3.51 7.79 11.72
CA LEU A 99 -4.33 7.27 10.64
C LEU A 99 -5.75 7.77 10.84
N ARG A 100 -6.31 8.41 9.80
CA ARG A 100 -7.69 8.91 9.84
C ARG A 100 -8.42 8.59 8.54
N GLU A 101 -9.70 8.24 8.68
CA GLU A 101 -10.61 8.15 7.55
C GLU A 101 -10.92 9.55 7.02
N VAL A 102 -11.12 9.66 5.71
CA VAL A 102 -11.44 10.93 5.02
C VAL A 102 -12.50 10.69 3.94
N ASP A 103 -13.27 11.71 3.57
CA ASP A 103 -14.20 11.62 2.43
C ASP A 103 -13.49 11.82 1.08
N THR A 104 -12.44 12.64 1.09
CA THR A 104 -11.60 13.00 -0.08
C THR A 104 -10.13 12.84 0.28
N VAL A 105 -9.37 12.18 -0.61
CA VAL A 105 -7.91 11.97 -0.48
C VAL A 105 -7.16 13.16 -1.05
#